data_AF-F8AIF6-F1
#
_entry.id   AF-F8AIF6-F1
#
_cell.length_a   1.000
_cell.length_b   1.000
_cell.length_c   1.000
_cell.angle_alpha   90.00
_cell.angle_beta   90.00
_cell.angle_gamma   90.00
#
_symmetry.space_group_name_H-M   'P 1'
#
loop_
_entity.id
_entity.type
_entity.pdbx_description
1 polymer ?
#
loop_
_entity_poly.entity_id
_entity_poly.type
_entity_poly.pdbx_seq_one_letter_code
_entity_poly.pdbx_strand_id
1 'polypeptide(L)'
;MRIAAGLMVLLLLGSIVPLATADSTGDGRNICMKASHILEHLERVDVLTARVMGRINNSALLEEYRAAKELLKEAKNKYEAGECEVAVSTALKAMKHYRAVLKVVRKEGAPRISLKRIEDYLRKVDKFLDFAERAGIDVRKARETLNELRKVYGDMRAHAKERNWRALRKDIEKFRERQEKLERELREIRKQLLERKAERIVKAFLIKGGRAIELAKSLNDPNIVEPLEEFSKLYERVKELAEAGKYEEALKEIRENAAVIREFYRALREARG
;
A
#
# COMPACT_ATOMS: atom_id res chain seq x y z
N MET A 1 10.40 -19.96 10.05
CA MET A 1 8.98 -20.40 10.01
C MET A 1 8.11 -19.37 9.27
N ARG A 2 8.31 -19.13 7.97
CA ARG A 2 7.75 -17.95 7.28
C ARG A 2 6.53 -18.22 6.37
N ILE A 3 6.11 -19.46 6.15
CA ILE A 3 5.18 -19.75 5.04
C ILE A 3 3.96 -20.63 5.42
N ALA A 4 4.05 -21.51 6.42
CA ALA A 4 3.12 -22.63 6.58
C ALA A 4 1.62 -22.28 6.73
N ALA A 5 1.25 -21.31 7.59
CA ALA A 5 -0.18 -21.04 7.87
C ALA A 5 -0.95 -20.34 6.72
N GLY A 6 -0.26 -19.52 5.92
CA GLY A 6 -0.89 -18.83 4.78
C GLY A 6 -1.08 -19.73 3.56
N LEU A 7 -0.13 -20.65 3.34
CA LEU A 7 -0.17 -21.62 2.26
C LEU A 7 -1.17 -22.75 2.57
N MET A 8 -1.39 -23.08 3.85
CA MET A 8 -2.43 -24.03 4.29
C MET A 8 -3.86 -23.57 3.97
N VAL A 9 -4.18 -22.27 4.10
CA VAL A 9 -5.52 -21.77 3.73
C VAL A 9 -5.71 -21.74 2.22
N LEU A 10 -4.65 -21.52 1.44
CA LEU A 10 -4.66 -21.59 -0.02
C LEU A 10 -4.86 -23.03 -0.55
N LEU A 11 -4.21 -24.03 0.09
CA LEU A 11 -4.45 -25.45 -0.21
C LEU A 11 -5.88 -25.91 0.10
N LEU A 12 -6.54 -25.29 1.09
CA LEU A 12 -7.93 -25.58 1.46
C LEU A 12 -8.97 -24.80 0.63
N LEU A 13 -8.57 -23.72 -0.06
CA LEU A 13 -9.45 -22.90 -0.90
C LEU A 13 -9.33 -23.22 -2.40
N GLY A 14 -8.20 -23.79 -2.85
CA GLY A 14 -7.98 -24.17 -4.25
C GLY A 14 -8.72 -25.43 -4.71
N SER A 15 -9.43 -26.13 -3.81
CA SER A 15 -10.12 -27.40 -4.09
C SER A 15 -11.65 -27.32 -4.03
N ILE A 16 -12.23 -26.11 -3.91
CA ILE A 16 -13.68 -25.93 -4.04
C ILE A 16 -14.04 -25.95 -5.54
N VAL A 17 -14.09 -27.14 -6.13
CA VAL A 17 -14.84 -27.37 -7.37
C VAL A 17 -16.31 -27.50 -6.98
N PRO A 18 -17.26 -26.83 -7.68
CA PRO A 18 -18.68 -26.96 -7.38
C PRO A 18 -19.14 -28.39 -7.65
N LEU A 19 -19.61 -29.08 -6.61
CA LEU A 19 -20.38 -30.32 -6.74
C LEU A 19 -21.85 -29.93 -6.91
N ALA A 20 -22.23 -29.58 -8.14
CA ALA A 20 -23.62 -29.52 -8.54
C ALA A 20 -23.75 -30.10 -9.96
N THR A 21 -24.52 -31.20 -10.04
CA THR A 21 -25.10 -31.87 -11.22
C THR A 21 -24.16 -32.52 -12.24
N ALA A 22 -24.21 -33.87 -12.37
CA ALA A 22 -24.89 -34.55 -13.48
C ALA A 22 -24.42 -36.03 -13.65
N ASP A 23 -25.40 -36.92 -13.58
CA ASP A 23 -25.61 -38.24 -14.21
C ASP A 23 -24.50 -39.31 -14.40
N SER A 24 -24.91 -40.50 -13.94
CA SER A 24 -24.46 -41.87 -14.21
C SER A 24 -23.96 -42.08 -15.65
N THR A 25 -22.73 -42.54 -15.90
CA THR A 25 -22.40 -43.98 -15.93
C THR A 25 -20.88 -44.23 -16.06
N GLY A 26 -20.04 -43.31 -15.58
CA GLY A 26 -18.56 -43.43 -15.57
C GLY A 26 -17.89 -43.14 -14.22
N ASP A 27 -18.65 -43.05 -13.14
CA ASP A 27 -18.37 -42.09 -12.06
C ASP A 27 -17.65 -42.64 -10.81
N GLY A 28 -17.64 -43.95 -10.57
CA GLY A 28 -17.02 -44.53 -9.36
C GLY A 28 -15.50 -44.35 -9.27
N ARG A 29 -14.77 -44.52 -10.38
CA ARG A 29 -13.31 -44.30 -10.42
C ARG A 29 -12.94 -42.82 -10.22
N ASN A 30 -13.79 -41.90 -10.70
CA ASN A 30 -13.57 -40.47 -10.58
C ASN A 30 -13.74 -40.00 -9.13
N ILE A 31 -14.77 -40.50 -8.44
CA ILE A 31 -15.01 -40.21 -7.02
C ILE A 31 -13.92 -40.81 -6.13
N CYS A 32 -13.46 -42.04 -6.40
CA CYS A 32 -12.36 -42.63 -5.64
C CYS A 32 -11.02 -41.91 -5.85
N MET A 33 -10.73 -41.41 -7.06
CA MET A 33 -9.55 -40.57 -7.29
C MET A 33 -9.65 -39.25 -6.49
N LYS A 34 -10.82 -38.60 -6.49
CA LYS A 34 -11.06 -37.39 -5.68
C LYS A 34 -10.93 -37.66 -4.19
N ALA A 35 -11.46 -38.78 -3.69
CA ALA A 35 -11.34 -39.19 -2.30
C ALA A 35 -9.87 -39.34 -1.89
N SER A 36 -9.07 -40.03 -2.71
CA SER A 36 -7.63 -40.20 -2.51
C SER A 36 -6.89 -38.86 -2.41
N HIS A 37 -7.11 -37.95 -3.36
CA HIS A 37 -6.48 -36.63 -3.35
C HIS A 37 -6.87 -35.80 -2.12
N ILE A 38 -8.15 -35.81 -1.72
CA ILE A 38 -8.62 -35.09 -0.53
C ILE A 38 -7.97 -35.67 0.73
N LEU A 39 -7.88 -36.99 0.85
CA LEU A 39 -7.26 -37.66 2.00
C LEU A 39 -5.77 -37.32 2.09
N GLU A 40 -5.02 -37.38 0.98
CA GLU A 40 -3.60 -37.02 0.94
C GLU A 40 -3.38 -35.56 1.37
N HIS A 41 -4.24 -34.64 0.90
CA HIS A 41 -4.19 -33.25 1.33
C HIS A 41 -4.50 -33.08 2.81
N LEU A 42 -5.49 -33.81 3.34
CA LEU A 42 -5.84 -33.76 4.76
C LEU A 42 -4.76 -34.32 5.67
N GLU A 43 -4.05 -35.38 5.26
CA GLU A 43 -2.90 -35.90 6.00
C GLU A 43 -1.78 -34.84 6.12
N ARG A 44 -1.49 -34.14 5.03
CA ARG A 44 -0.53 -33.03 5.04
C ARG A 44 -1.00 -31.92 6.00
N VAL A 45 -2.30 -31.63 6.03
CA VAL A 45 -2.90 -30.67 6.96
C VAL A 45 -2.80 -31.15 8.41
N ASP A 46 -3.01 -32.44 8.70
CA ASP A 46 -2.85 -33.01 10.05
C ASP A 46 -1.41 -32.83 10.55
N VAL A 47 -0.42 -33.24 9.76
CA VAL A 47 1.01 -33.11 10.11
C VAL A 47 1.37 -31.66 10.44
N LEU A 48 0.85 -30.72 9.65
CA LEU A 48 1.09 -29.30 9.87
C LEU A 48 0.34 -28.75 11.09
N THR A 49 -0.89 -29.21 11.32
CA THR A 49 -1.70 -28.79 12.46
C THR A 49 -1.12 -29.33 13.77
N ALA A 50 -0.67 -30.59 13.80
CA ALA A 50 0.01 -31.22 14.93
C ALA A 50 1.21 -30.39 15.43
N ARG A 51 2.03 -29.87 14.50
CA ARG A 51 3.20 -29.03 14.81
C ARG A 51 2.83 -27.72 15.51
N VAL A 52 1.63 -27.21 15.31
CA VAL A 52 1.17 -25.98 15.95
C VAL A 52 0.37 -26.26 17.22
N MET A 53 -0.38 -27.37 17.26
CA MET A 53 -1.11 -27.79 18.46
C MET A 53 -0.19 -28.08 19.65
N GLY A 54 1.03 -28.59 19.42
CA GLY A 54 2.02 -28.77 20.49
C GLY A 54 2.47 -27.48 21.19
N ARG A 55 2.00 -26.30 20.76
CA ARG A 55 2.33 -24.98 21.34
C ARG A 55 1.11 -24.25 21.88
N ILE A 56 -0.07 -24.87 21.87
CA ILE A 56 -1.34 -24.24 22.20
C ILE A 56 -1.95 -24.96 23.41
N ASN A 57 -2.33 -24.18 24.43
CA ASN A 57 -2.98 -24.69 25.64
C ASN A 57 -4.44 -24.20 25.67
N ASN A 58 -5.26 -24.71 24.74
CA ASN A 58 -6.67 -24.34 24.59
C ASN A 58 -7.48 -25.63 24.40
N SER A 59 -8.28 -25.99 25.41
CA SER A 59 -9.06 -27.22 25.45
C SER A 59 -10.06 -27.33 24.29
N ALA A 60 -10.73 -26.22 23.93
CA ALA A 60 -11.67 -26.22 22.81
C ALA A 60 -10.97 -26.50 21.47
N LEU A 61 -9.74 -26.00 21.26
CA LEU A 61 -8.97 -26.30 20.05
C LEU A 61 -8.44 -27.74 20.03
N LEU A 62 -8.16 -28.32 21.20
CA LEU A 62 -7.78 -29.72 21.33
C LEU A 62 -8.93 -30.64 20.95
N GLU A 63 -10.16 -30.31 21.36
CA GLU A 63 -11.35 -31.08 20.97
C GLU A 63 -11.62 -30.97 19.46
N GLU A 64 -11.54 -29.78 18.88
CA GLU A 64 -11.64 -29.59 17.42
C GLU A 64 -10.56 -30.39 16.67
N TYR A 65 -9.32 -30.39 17.16
CA TYR A 65 -8.24 -31.16 16.57
C TYR A 65 -8.47 -32.67 16.69
N ARG A 66 -8.92 -33.17 17.85
CA ARG A 66 -9.25 -34.59 18.07
C ARG A 66 -10.36 -35.06 17.14
N ALA A 67 -11.46 -34.29 17.05
CA ALA A 67 -12.56 -34.58 16.13
C ALA A 67 -12.08 -34.65 14.67
N ALA A 68 -11.18 -33.75 14.26
CA ALA A 68 -10.59 -33.77 12.93
C ALA A 68 -9.76 -35.05 12.66
N LYS A 69 -9.00 -35.55 13.65
CA LYS A 69 -8.21 -36.78 13.51
C LYS A 69 -9.07 -38.03 13.41
N GLU A 70 -10.11 -38.14 14.24
CA GLU A 70 -11.03 -39.27 14.20
C GLU A 70 -11.78 -39.32 12.86
N LEU A 71 -12.29 -38.18 12.38
CA LEU A 71 -12.95 -38.11 11.07
C LEU A 71 -11.98 -38.41 9.91
N LEU A 72 -10.71 -38.01 10.00
CA LEU A 72 -9.72 -38.38 8.98
C LEU A 72 -9.48 -39.90 8.96
N LYS A 73 -9.38 -40.53 10.14
CA LYS A 73 -9.22 -41.99 10.26
C LYS A 73 -10.45 -42.71 9.71
N GLU A 74 -11.65 -42.25 10.05
CA GLU A 74 -12.91 -42.80 9.53
C GLU A 74 -12.99 -42.66 8.00
N ALA A 75 -12.63 -41.49 7.46
CA ALA A 75 -12.65 -41.27 6.02
C ALA A 75 -11.68 -42.19 5.26
N LYS A 76 -10.51 -42.51 5.83
CA LYS A 76 -9.57 -43.50 5.27
C LYS A 76 -10.15 -44.90 5.27
N ASN A 77 -10.71 -45.35 6.39
CA ASN A 77 -11.32 -46.67 6.49
C ASN A 77 -12.46 -46.82 5.46
N LYS A 78 -13.27 -45.77 5.27
CA LYS A 78 -14.33 -45.74 4.27
C LYS A 78 -13.79 -45.78 2.84
N TYR A 79 -12.68 -45.10 2.57
CA TYR A 79 -12.01 -45.18 1.28
C TYR A 79 -11.44 -46.57 0.99
N GLU A 80 -10.76 -47.18 1.97
CA GLU A 80 -10.21 -48.54 1.88
C GLU A 80 -11.29 -49.61 1.70
N ALA A 81 -12.48 -49.39 2.26
CA ALA A 81 -13.67 -50.21 2.06
C ALA A 81 -14.36 -50.00 0.69
N GLY A 82 -13.86 -49.09 -0.14
CA GLY A 82 -14.47 -48.75 -1.44
C GLY A 82 -15.67 -47.80 -1.35
N GLU A 83 -16.03 -47.31 -0.16
CA GLU A 83 -17.12 -46.35 0.08
C GLU A 83 -16.66 -44.91 -0.22
N CYS A 84 -16.22 -44.65 -1.45
CA CYS A 84 -15.53 -43.41 -1.82
C CYS A 84 -16.36 -42.13 -1.62
N GLU A 85 -17.68 -42.17 -1.84
CA GLU A 85 -18.56 -41.01 -1.59
C GLU A 85 -18.64 -40.66 -0.10
N VAL A 86 -18.80 -41.69 0.74
CA VAL A 86 -18.84 -41.53 2.20
C VAL A 86 -17.49 -41.00 2.69
N ALA A 87 -16.38 -41.54 2.17
CA ALA A 87 -15.04 -41.08 2.46
C ALA A 87 -14.86 -39.58 2.14
N VAL A 88 -15.32 -39.11 0.98
CA VAL A 88 -15.27 -37.68 0.61
C VAL A 88 -16.07 -36.84 1.61
N SER A 89 -17.30 -37.25 1.92
CA SER A 89 -18.16 -36.49 2.85
C SER A 89 -17.55 -36.39 4.26
N THR A 90 -16.96 -37.47 4.76
CA THR A 90 -16.32 -37.54 6.08
C THR A 90 -15.01 -36.75 6.08
N ALA A 91 -14.23 -36.81 5.00
CA ALA A 91 -13.02 -36.01 4.81
C ALA A 91 -13.33 -34.50 4.83
N LEU A 92 -14.41 -34.05 4.17
CA LEU A 92 -14.83 -32.65 4.21
C LEU A 92 -15.24 -32.19 5.62
N LYS A 93 -15.86 -33.07 6.42
CA LYS A 93 -16.13 -32.78 7.85
C LYS A 93 -14.83 -32.62 8.64
N ALA A 94 -13.85 -33.52 8.46
CA ALA A 94 -12.53 -33.38 9.07
C ALA A 94 -11.86 -32.04 8.69
N MET A 95 -11.97 -31.65 7.42
CA MET A 95 -11.43 -30.41 6.89
C MET A 95 -12.02 -29.15 7.56
N LYS A 96 -13.31 -29.18 7.89
CA LYS A 96 -13.98 -28.10 8.65
C LYS A 96 -13.37 -27.91 10.04
N HIS A 97 -13.13 -29.01 10.75
CA HIS A 97 -12.51 -28.98 12.09
C HIS A 97 -11.04 -28.51 12.02
N TYR A 98 -10.23 -29.03 11.09
CA TYR A 98 -8.87 -28.51 10.86
C TYR A 98 -8.86 -27.00 10.55
N ARG A 99 -9.82 -26.51 9.76
CA ARG A 99 -9.96 -25.09 9.45
C ARG A 99 -10.27 -24.24 10.68
N ALA A 100 -11.10 -24.74 11.61
CA ALA A 100 -11.39 -24.07 12.87
C ALA A 100 -10.12 -23.88 13.71
N VAL A 101 -9.34 -24.97 13.86
CA VAL A 101 -8.05 -24.96 14.56
C VAL A 101 -7.07 -23.97 13.93
N LEU A 102 -6.85 -24.08 12.61
CA LEU A 102 -5.91 -23.23 11.88
C LEU A 102 -6.31 -21.76 11.86
N LYS A 103 -7.61 -21.44 11.92
CA LYS A 103 -8.11 -20.06 12.00
C LYS A 103 -7.70 -19.39 13.31
N VAL A 104 -7.77 -20.11 14.43
CA VAL A 104 -7.37 -19.58 15.74
C VAL A 104 -5.85 -19.50 15.86
N VAL A 105 -5.14 -20.56 15.44
CA VAL A 105 -3.69 -20.55 15.24
C VAL A 105 -3.22 -19.33 14.45
N ARG A 106 -3.90 -19.01 13.33
CA ARG A 106 -3.55 -17.84 12.50
C ARG A 106 -3.82 -16.51 13.21
N LYS A 107 -4.81 -16.44 14.10
CA LYS A 107 -5.07 -15.25 14.93
C LYS A 107 -4.04 -15.12 16.06
N GLU A 108 -3.57 -16.24 16.59
CA GLU A 108 -2.60 -16.28 17.69
C GLU A 108 -1.16 -16.23 17.21
N GLY A 109 -0.88 -16.57 15.95
CA GLY A 109 0.47 -16.57 15.38
C GLY A 109 1.02 -15.17 15.10
N ALA A 110 2.33 -15.10 14.88
CA ALA A 110 3.05 -13.86 14.59
C ALA A 110 2.45 -13.12 13.37
N PRO A 111 2.09 -11.83 13.50
CA PRO A 111 1.61 -11.05 12.36
C PRO A 111 2.71 -10.86 11.31
N ARG A 112 2.31 -10.88 10.03
CA ARG A 112 3.23 -10.64 8.90
C ARG A 112 3.51 -9.15 8.78
N ILE A 113 4.48 -8.66 9.53
CA ILE A 113 4.93 -7.27 9.47
C ILE A 113 6.45 -7.18 9.43
N SER A 114 6.97 -6.17 8.73
CA SER A 114 8.40 -5.86 8.71
C SER A 114 8.65 -4.62 9.54
N LEU A 115 9.13 -4.81 10.78
CA LEU A 115 9.50 -3.70 11.67
C LEU A 115 10.61 -2.83 11.06
N LYS A 116 11.48 -3.42 10.23
CA LYS A 116 12.50 -2.67 9.47
C LYS A 116 11.89 -1.72 8.45
N ARG A 117 10.85 -2.16 7.70
CA ARG A 117 10.18 -1.28 6.74
C ARG A 117 9.50 -0.09 7.42
N ILE A 118 8.95 -0.30 8.62
CA ILE A 118 8.35 0.78 9.41
C ILE A 118 9.43 1.77 9.88
N GLU A 119 10.55 1.27 10.39
CA GLU A 119 11.68 2.11 10.78
C GLU A 119 12.19 2.96 9.62
N ASP A 120 12.37 2.34 8.45
CA ASP A 120 12.79 3.03 7.23
C ASP A 120 11.79 4.11 6.81
N TYR A 121 10.48 3.84 6.95
CA TYR A 121 9.42 4.81 6.71
C TYR A 121 9.52 6.01 7.67
N LEU A 122 9.57 5.77 8.98
CA LEU A 122 9.64 6.83 10.00
C LEU A 122 10.86 7.73 9.77
N ARG A 123 12.02 7.15 9.45
CA ARG A 123 13.24 7.90 9.11
C ARG A 123 13.09 8.74 7.84
N LYS A 124 12.42 8.23 6.81
CA LYS A 124 12.17 8.99 5.57
C LYS A 124 11.24 10.17 5.82
N VAL A 125 10.20 9.99 6.63
CA VAL A 125 9.29 11.07 7.00
C VAL A 125 10.01 12.15 7.79
N ASP A 126 10.82 11.76 8.78
CA ASP A 126 11.60 12.70 9.59
C ASP A 126 12.49 13.61 8.72
N LYS A 127 13.26 13.00 7.80
CA LYS A 127 14.09 13.73 6.83
C LYS A 127 13.28 14.67 5.93
N PHE A 128 12.08 14.26 5.54
CA PHE A 128 11.18 15.10 4.73
C PHE A 128 10.68 16.30 5.54
N LEU A 129 10.30 16.12 6.80
CA LEU A 129 9.88 17.21 7.68
C LEU A 129 11.03 18.20 7.94
N ASP A 130 12.26 17.72 8.16
CA ASP A 130 13.44 18.58 8.29
C ASP A 130 13.71 19.40 7.01
N PHE A 131 13.44 18.83 5.84
CA PHE A 131 13.55 19.54 4.57
C PHE A 131 12.45 20.60 4.44
N ALA A 132 11.20 20.26 4.75
CA ALA A 132 10.07 21.18 4.66
C ALA A 132 10.19 22.35 5.64
N GLU A 133 10.64 22.10 6.86
CA GLU A 133 10.90 23.13 7.87
C GLU A 133 11.99 24.10 7.43
N ARG A 134 13.08 23.60 6.85
CA ARG A 134 14.13 24.45 6.25
C ARG A 134 13.63 25.27 5.06
N ALA A 135 12.59 24.81 4.37
CA ALA A 135 11.90 25.58 3.34
C ALA A 135 10.87 26.58 3.90
N GLY A 136 10.76 26.69 5.23
CA GLY A 136 9.87 27.60 5.94
C GLY A 136 8.41 27.15 5.96
N ILE A 137 8.14 25.85 5.81
CA ILE A 137 6.81 25.26 5.97
C ILE A 137 6.59 24.87 7.44
N ASP A 138 5.41 25.16 7.99
CA ASP A 138 5.06 24.72 9.35
C ASP A 138 4.82 23.20 9.38
N VAL A 139 5.67 22.48 10.11
CA VAL A 139 5.63 21.02 10.25
C VAL A 139 5.20 20.55 11.64
N ARG A 140 4.85 21.46 12.57
CA ARG A 140 4.63 21.12 13.99
C ARG A 140 3.65 19.97 14.18
N LYS A 141 2.47 20.07 13.55
CA LYS A 141 1.43 19.04 13.62
C LYS A 141 1.91 17.68 13.10
N ALA A 142 2.64 17.67 11.98
CA ALA A 142 3.19 16.44 11.40
C ALA A 142 4.29 15.83 12.28
N ARG A 143 5.12 16.65 12.94
CA ARG A 143 6.13 16.19 13.90
C ARG A 143 5.47 15.56 15.13
N GLU A 144 4.41 16.15 15.66
CA GLU A 144 3.63 15.59 16.77
C GLU A 144 3.09 14.20 16.41
N THR A 145 2.40 14.07 15.27
CA THR A 145 1.88 12.78 14.79
C THR A 145 3.02 11.78 14.54
N LEU A 146 4.16 12.19 13.99
CA LEU A 146 5.32 11.31 13.81
C LEU A 146 5.88 10.79 15.14
N ASN A 147 5.96 11.63 16.17
CA ASN A 147 6.40 11.24 17.51
C ASN A 147 5.42 10.26 18.16
N GLU A 148 4.12 10.47 17.95
CA GLU A 148 3.08 9.52 18.35
C GLU A 148 3.23 8.16 17.66
N LEU A 149 3.56 8.11 16.36
CA LEU A 149 3.84 6.86 15.66
C LEU A 149 5.10 6.17 16.20
N ARG A 150 6.15 6.94 16.51
CA ARG A 150 7.40 6.41 17.08
C ARG A 150 7.15 5.68 18.41
N LYS A 151 6.27 6.21 19.26
CA LYS A 151 5.84 5.55 20.51
C LYS A 151 5.17 4.21 20.23
N VAL A 152 4.16 4.18 19.35
CA VAL A 152 3.47 2.93 18.96
C VAL A 152 4.45 1.92 18.34
N TYR A 153 5.39 2.38 17.51
CA TYR A 153 6.43 1.52 16.96
C TYR A 153 7.35 0.93 18.03
N GLY A 154 7.66 1.68 19.09
CA GLY A 154 8.35 1.18 20.27
C GLY A 154 7.61 0.00 20.92
N ASP A 155 6.31 0.17 21.16
CA ASP A 155 5.44 -0.88 21.74
C ASP A 155 5.40 -2.11 20.83
N MET A 156 5.27 -1.92 19.51
CA MET A 156 5.32 -3.01 18.53
C MET A 156 6.63 -3.80 18.61
N ARG A 157 7.77 -3.13 18.78
CA ARG A 157 9.07 -3.82 18.93
C ARG A 157 9.12 -4.62 20.23
N ALA A 158 8.64 -4.06 21.34
CA ALA A 158 8.59 -4.73 22.63
C ALA A 158 7.72 -5.99 22.57
N HIS A 159 6.47 -5.87 22.13
CA HIS A 159 5.55 -7.00 22.00
C HIS A 159 6.04 -8.05 20.99
N ALA A 160 6.72 -7.63 19.91
CA ALA A 160 7.33 -8.58 18.99
C ALA A 160 8.48 -9.37 19.62
N LYS A 161 9.31 -8.73 20.46
CA LYS A 161 10.42 -9.37 21.19
C LYS A 161 9.90 -10.36 22.23
N GLU A 162 8.84 -9.98 22.94
CA GLU A 162 8.14 -10.81 23.94
C GLU A 162 7.26 -11.90 23.32
N ARG A 163 7.11 -11.92 21.99
CA ARG A 163 6.19 -12.81 21.26
C ARG A 163 4.72 -12.65 21.68
N ASN A 164 4.35 -11.47 22.17
CA ASN A 164 2.98 -11.10 22.48
C ASN A 164 2.23 -10.68 21.20
N TRP A 165 1.85 -11.67 20.39
CA TRP A 165 1.23 -11.45 19.08
C TRP A 165 -0.15 -10.79 19.14
N ARG A 166 -0.86 -10.96 20.26
CA ARG A 166 -2.16 -10.34 20.50
C ARG A 166 -2.01 -8.83 20.71
N ALA A 167 -1.08 -8.42 21.57
CA ALA A 167 -0.79 -6.99 21.77
C ALA A 167 -0.21 -6.36 20.51
N LEU A 168 0.75 -7.03 19.86
CA LEU A 168 1.35 -6.55 18.62
C LEU A 168 0.31 -6.26 17.52
N ARG A 169 -0.74 -7.06 17.38
CA ARG A 169 -1.81 -6.80 16.40
C ARG A 169 -2.57 -5.51 16.69
N LYS A 170 -2.90 -5.27 17.96
CA LYS A 170 -3.56 -4.02 18.38
C LYS A 170 -2.67 -2.82 18.08
N ASP A 171 -1.37 -2.94 18.30
CA ASP A 171 -0.45 -1.85 17.99
C ASP A 171 -0.30 -1.62 16.49
N ILE A 172 -0.35 -2.68 15.68
CA ILE A 172 -0.37 -2.55 14.21
C ILE A 172 -1.61 -1.77 13.74
N GLU A 173 -2.77 -2.02 14.33
CA GLU A 173 -4.00 -1.29 14.04
C GLU A 173 -3.86 0.18 14.41
N LYS A 174 -3.45 0.47 15.66
CA LYS A 174 -3.15 1.85 16.11
C LYS A 174 -2.12 2.55 15.23
N PHE A 175 -1.08 1.83 14.82
CA PHE A 175 -0.03 2.37 13.95
C PHE A 175 -0.61 2.80 12.60
N ARG A 176 -1.47 2.00 11.99
CA ARG A 176 -2.10 2.31 10.70
C ARG A 176 -3.01 3.52 10.78
N GLU A 177 -3.86 3.59 11.79
CA GLU A 177 -4.76 4.74 12.01
C GLU A 177 -3.98 6.05 12.12
N ARG A 178 -2.90 6.04 12.92
CA ARG A 178 -2.03 7.22 13.05
C ARG A 178 -1.24 7.49 11.77
N GLN A 179 -0.78 6.45 11.08
CA GLN A 179 -0.07 6.60 9.80
C GLN A 179 -0.95 7.29 8.75
N GLU A 180 -2.23 6.97 8.67
CA GLU A 180 -3.15 7.65 7.76
C GLU A 180 -3.32 9.14 8.10
N LYS A 181 -3.36 9.47 9.40
CA LYS A 181 -3.36 10.87 9.86
C LYS A 181 -2.09 11.59 9.42
N LEU A 182 -0.92 10.98 9.65
CA LEU A 182 0.36 11.54 9.22
C LEU A 182 0.41 11.74 7.70
N GLU A 183 -0.06 10.78 6.91
CA GLU A 183 -0.07 10.91 5.44
C GLU A 183 -0.95 12.06 4.93
N ARG A 184 -2.06 12.37 5.63
CA ARG A 184 -2.86 13.58 5.32
C ARG A 184 -2.06 14.86 5.57
N GLU A 185 -1.39 14.94 6.71
CA GLU A 185 -0.55 16.10 7.07
C GLU A 185 0.63 16.26 6.11
N LEU A 186 1.28 15.15 5.71
CA LEU A 186 2.36 15.17 4.73
C LEU A 186 1.90 15.58 3.33
N ARG A 187 0.66 15.27 2.92
CA ARG A 187 0.12 15.74 1.63
C ARG A 187 -0.04 17.25 1.61
N GLU A 188 -0.52 17.83 2.70
CA GLU A 188 -0.66 19.28 2.82
C GLU A 188 0.70 19.99 2.76
N ILE A 189 1.70 19.47 3.49
CA ILE A 189 3.07 20.00 3.43
C ILE A 189 3.64 19.93 1.99
N ARG A 190 3.41 18.84 1.26
CA ARG A 190 3.86 18.72 -0.14
C ARG A 190 3.18 19.77 -1.04
N LYS A 191 1.90 20.04 -0.82
CA LYS A 191 1.16 21.08 -1.56
C LYS A 191 1.79 22.45 -1.33
N GLN A 192 2.01 22.83 -0.07
CA GLN A 192 2.61 24.12 0.26
C GLN A 192 4.03 24.28 -0.29
N LEU A 193 4.83 23.20 -0.33
CA LEU A 193 6.15 23.20 -0.98
C LEU A 193 6.06 23.45 -2.49
N LEU A 194 5.05 22.89 -3.16
CA LEU A 194 4.80 23.10 -4.58
C LEU A 194 4.36 24.55 -4.84
N GLU A 195 3.39 25.04 -4.07
CA GLU A 195 2.90 26.42 -4.14
C GLU A 195 4.05 27.43 -3.95
N ARG A 196 4.88 27.27 -2.91
CA ARG A 196 6.07 28.13 -2.70
C ARG A 196 7.08 28.07 -3.84
N LYS A 197 7.31 26.87 -4.38
CA LYS A 197 8.22 26.72 -5.53
C LYS A 197 7.66 27.42 -6.76
N ALA A 198 6.35 27.32 -6.98
CA ALA A 198 5.66 27.98 -8.07
C ALA A 198 5.73 29.51 -7.92
N GLU A 199 5.39 30.02 -6.73
CA GLU A 199 5.51 31.44 -6.40
C GLU A 199 6.90 31.99 -6.72
N ARG A 200 7.97 31.31 -6.26
CA ARG A 200 9.35 31.75 -6.51
C ARG A 200 9.67 31.81 -8.00
N ILE A 201 9.23 30.84 -8.79
CA ILE A 201 9.48 30.80 -10.24
C ILE A 201 8.69 31.90 -10.94
N VAL A 202 7.40 32.05 -10.60
CA VAL A 202 6.51 33.06 -11.19
C VAL A 202 7.02 34.47 -10.87
N LYS A 203 7.40 34.76 -9.62
CA LYS A 203 8.00 36.05 -9.26
C LYS A 203 9.29 36.33 -10.03
N ALA A 204 10.16 35.33 -10.19
CA ALA A 204 11.38 35.49 -10.99
C ALA A 204 11.08 35.73 -12.48
N PHE A 205 10.07 35.06 -13.02
CA PHE A 205 9.58 35.29 -14.38
C PHE A 205 9.07 36.72 -14.55
N LEU A 206 8.22 37.21 -13.64
CA LEU A 206 7.66 38.57 -13.71
C LEU A 206 8.75 39.65 -13.60
N ILE A 207 9.69 39.51 -12.67
CA ILE A 207 10.80 40.48 -12.52
C ILE A 207 11.66 40.55 -13.79
N LYS A 208 12.05 39.38 -14.34
CA LYS A 208 12.92 39.32 -15.52
C LYS A 208 12.17 39.72 -16.79
N GLY A 209 10.93 39.26 -16.93
CA GLY A 209 10.05 39.54 -18.06
C GLY A 209 9.73 41.02 -18.19
N GLY A 210 9.38 41.70 -17.09
CA GLY A 210 9.09 43.14 -17.11
C GLY A 210 10.30 43.96 -17.59
N ARG A 211 11.49 43.68 -17.06
CA ARG A 211 12.74 44.32 -17.51
C ARG A 211 13.05 44.04 -18.99
N ALA A 212 12.78 42.83 -19.46
CA ALA A 212 13.01 42.45 -20.85
C ALA A 212 12.02 43.17 -21.80
N ILE A 213 10.76 43.33 -21.40
CA ILE A 213 9.75 44.11 -22.13
C ILE A 213 10.16 45.58 -22.23
N GLU A 214 10.61 46.19 -21.13
CA GLU A 214 11.11 47.58 -21.13
C GLU A 214 12.29 47.75 -22.09
N LEU A 215 13.26 46.82 -22.04
CA LEU A 215 14.41 46.83 -22.93
C LEU A 215 14.00 46.67 -24.40
N ALA A 216 13.13 45.72 -24.71
CA ALA A 216 12.63 45.49 -26.06
C ALA A 216 11.98 46.74 -26.66
N LYS A 217 11.14 47.44 -25.88
CA LYS A 217 10.51 48.70 -26.30
C LYS A 217 11.52 49.81 -26.60
N SER A 218 12.69 49.81 -25.94
CA SER A 218 13.73 50.83 -26.16
C SER A 218 14.56 50.61 -27.42
N LEU A 219 14.62 49.40 -27.96
CA LEU A 219 15.46 49.06 -29.13
C LEU A 219 14.82 49.48 -30.47
N ASN A 220 13.50 49.67 -30.50
CA ASN A 220 12.74 50.07 -31.69
C ASN A 220 13.04 49.21 -32.95
N ASP A 221 13.31 47.91 -32.76
CA ASP A 221 13.62 46.94 -33.83
C ASP A 221 12.32 46.29 -34.36
N PRO A 222 12.03 46.36 -35.68
CA PRO A 222 10.86 45.72 -36.28
C PRO A 222 10.75 44.21 -36.02
N ASN A 223 11.87 43.50 -35.93
CA ASN A 223 11.90 42.04 -35.72
C ASN A 223 11.47 41.62 -34.31
N ILE A 224 11.37 42.58 -33.38
CA ILE A 224 10.94 42.34 -31.99
C ILE A 224 9.44 42.55 -31.81
N VAL A 225 8.76 43.29 -32.68
CA VAL A 225 7.40 43.78 -32.45
C VAL A 225 6.41 42.65 -32.16
N GLU A 226 6.35 41.65 -33.03
CA GLU A 226 5.44 40.51 -32.89
C GLU A 226 5.81 39.61 -31.69
N PRO A 227 7.08 39.17 -31.50
CA PRO A 227 7.47 38.43 -30.30
C PRO A 227 7.23 39.20 -28.99
N LEU A 228 7.39 40.52 -28.99
CA LEU A 228 7.13 41.38 -27.84
C LEU A 228 5.64 41.43 -27.50
N GLU A 229 4.77 41.51 -28.50
CA GLU A 229 3.32 41.55 -28.29
C GLU A 229 2.83 40.24 -27.67
N GLU A 230 3.25 39.09 -28.22
CA GLU A 230 2.85 37.78 -27.70
C GLU A 230 3.38 37.53 -26.29
N PHE A 231 4.66 37.87 -26.05
CA PHE A 231 5.25 37.77 -24.73
C PHE A 231 4.58 38.70 -23.72
N SER A 232 4.20 39.91 -24.13
CA SER A 232 3.49 40.87 -23.25
C SER A 232 2.10 40.36 -22.88
N LYS A 233 1.36 39.75 -23.81
CA LYS A 233 0.06 39.11 -23.52
C LYS A 233 0.22 37.97 -22.52
N LEU A 234 1.23 37.11 -22.70
CA LEU A 234 1.54 36.06 -21.72
C LEU A 234 1.93 36.64 -20.36
N TYR A 235 2.78 37.67 -20.37
CA TYR A 235 3.26 38.33 -19.16
C TYR A 235 2.10 38.87 -18.30
N GLU A 236 1.16 39.60 -18.90
CA GLU A 236 0.01 40.14 -18.16
C GLU A 236 -0.90 39.03 -17.62
N ARG A 237 -1.18 37.96 -18.39
CA ARG A 237 -1.94 36.80 -17.86
C ARG A 237 -1.29 36.17 -16.64
N VAL A 238 0.03 35.96 -16.70
CA VAL A 238 0.80 35.40 -15.57
C VAL A 238 0.80 36.35 -14.38
N LYS A 239 0.87 37.66 -14.62
CA LYS A 239 0.83 38.70 -13.59
C LYS A 239 -0.52 38.75 -12.89
N GLU A 240 -1.63 38.74 -13.63
CA GLU A 240 -2.99 38.70 -13.07
C GLU A 240 -3.20 37.46 -12.18
N LEU A 241 -2.76 36.28 -12.65
CA LEU A 241 -2.82 35.05 -11.84
C LEU A 241 -1.96 35.16 -10.58
N ALA A 242 -0.76 35.74 -10.68
CA ALA A 242 0.13 35.94 -9.54
C ALA A 242 -0.43 36.93 -8.51
N GLU A 243 -1.08 38.00 -8.96
CA GLU A 243 -1.76 38.99 -8.10
C GLU A 243 -2.97 38.37 -7.39
N ALA A 244 -3.66 37.44 -8.04
CA ALA A 244 -4.72 36.63 -7.43
C ALA A 244 -4.19 35.49 -6.52
N GLY A 245 -2.87 35.36 -6.33
CA GLY A 245 -2.23 34.30 -5.54
C GLY A 245 -2.24 32.90 -6.18
N LYS A 246 -2.67 32.80 -7.45
CA LYS A 246 -2.81 31.56 -8.23
C LYS A 246 -1.47 31.16 -8.87
N TYR A 247 -0.46 30.92 -8.03
CA TYR A 247 0.91 30.69 -8.49
C TYR A 247 1.09 29.37 -9.24
N GLU A 248 0.30 28.34 -8.94
CA GLU A 248 0.36 27.07 -9.66
C GLU A 248 -0.18 27.22 -11.09
N GLU A 249 -1.32 27.89 -11.26
CA GLU A 249 -1.87 28.21 -12.58
C GLU A 249 -0.95 29.16 -13.35
N ALA A 250 -0.39 30.17 -12.69
CA ALA A 250 0.58 31.06 -13.31
C ALA A 250 1.83 30.30 -13.79
N LEU A 251 2.34 29.34 -12.99
CA LEU A 251 3.46 28.50 -13.41
C LEU A 251 3.08 27.58 -14.59
N LYS A 252 1.84 27.10 -14.64
CA LYS A 252 1.33 26.30 -15.75
C LYS A 252 1.32 27.12 -17.05
N GLU A 253 0.81 28.35 -17.03
CA GLU A 253 0.83 29.26 -18.18
C GLU A 253 2.26 29.49 -18.71
N ILE A 254 3.23 29.72 -17.81
CA ILE A 254 4.65 29.88 -18.19
C ILE A 254 5.17 28.63 -18.93
N ARG A 255 4.80 27.43 -18.47
CA ARG A 255 5.26 26.17 -19.06
C ARG A 255 4.63 25.89 -20.41
N GLU A 256 3.33 26.07 -20.51
CA GLU A 256 2.57 25.80 -21.74
C GLU A 256 2.96 26.77 -22.86
N ASN A 257 3.34 28.00 -22.51
CA ASN A 257 3.77 29.03 -23.45
C ASN A 257 5.30 29.18 -23.52
N ALA A 258 6.06 28.13 -23.20
CA ALA A 258 7.53 28.19 -23.19
C ALA A 258 8.14 28.53 -24.57
N ALA A 259 7.44 28.26 -25.68
CA ALA A 259 7.87 28.65 -27.02
C ALA A 259 7.89 30.18 -27.20
N VAL A 260 6.79 30.86 -26.85
CA VAL A 260 6.66 32.32 -26.87
C VAL A 260 7.80 32.99 -26.08
N ILE A 261 8.10 32.45 -24.89
CA ILE A 261 9.21 32.95 -24.05
C ILE A 261 10.54 32.82 -24.80
N ARG A 262 10.83 31.66 -25.41
CA ARG A 262 12.09 31.44 -26.13
C ARG A 262 12.22 32.34 -27.35
N GLU A 263 11.17 32.50 -28.13
CA GLU A 263 11.15 33.32 -29.34
C GLU A 263 11.38 34.79 -29.01
N PHE A 264 10.70 35.32 -27.99
CA PHE A 264 10.94 36.68 -27.50
C PHE A 264 12.39 36.92 -27.07
N TYR A 265 12.96 36.05 -26.23
CA TYR A 265 14.35 36.21 -25.77
C TYR A 265 15.38 35.97 -26.88
N ARG A 266 15.02 35.24 -27.94
CA ARG A 266 15.84 35.10 -29.15
C ARG A 266 15.84 36.40 -29.95
N ALA A 267 14.67 36.93 -30.30
CA ALA A 267 14.53 38.20 -31.02
C ALA A 267 15.19 39.35 -30.26
N LEU A 268 15.02 39.40 -28.93
CA LEU A 268 15.67 40.38 -28.06
C LEU A 268 17.20 40.29 -28.08
N ARG A 269 17.77 39.11 -28.30
CA ARG A 269 19.21 38.93 -28.41
C ARG A 269 19.72 39.36 -29.77
N GLU A 270 18.98 39.03 -30.83
CA GLU A 270 19.31 39.37 -32.21
C GLU A 270 19.30 40.90 -32.41
N ALA A 271 18.32 41.63 -31.87
CA ALA A 271 18.30 43.10 -31.96
C ALA A 271 19.34 43.83 -31.09
N ARG A 272 20.02 43.12 -30.18
CA ARG A 272 21.10 43.68 -29.35
C ARG A 272 22.49 43.39 -29.91
N GLY A 273 22.60 42.43 -30.85
CA GLY A 273 23.84 42.04 -31.51
C GLY A 273 24.07 42.88 -32.75
#